data_AF-A0A9D4QFE8-F1
#
_entry.id   AF-A0A9D4QFE8-F1
#
_cell.length_a   1.000
_cell.length_b   1.000
_cell.length_c   1.000
_cell.angle_alpha   90.00
_cell.angle_beta   90.00
_cell.angle_gamma   90.00
#
_symmetry.space_group_name_H-M   'P 1'
#
loop_
_entity.id
_entity.type
_entity.pdbx_description
1 polymer ?
#
loop_
_entity_poly.entity_id
_entity_poly.type
_entity_poly.pdbx_seq_one_letter_code
_entity_poly.pdbx_strand_id
1 'polypeptide(L)'
;MPHFHQIVTNALKKLKYAKSFTDQVKIVTAQKGVAQFELRLEKEHCDLQGTMHNGTAFTLIDLYTWATACTLYDEGTSFTSLNIEARFLAPAALGSEIFIDSRAADPGGRTAFVEMDILDKTTQQILVQGTHTMFMLSSRDGRKSGGVACHSRTKSWIASRFFRVKLISCKDQVAQFELQLEKPHCNLNNSLHGGMATVLIDLYTCALLKTAYEKNVLFSTTELKARFLGAAKLGDTILMEARITRAGRTVAFAEMDILDKTTKKILVQGTQTALVVPQE
;
A
#
# COMPACT_ATOMS: atom_id res chain seq x y z
N MET A 1 -1.03 -0.93 -30.01
CA MET A 1 -0.91 -1.56 -28.68
C MET A 1 -2.02 -2.61 -28.54
N PRO A 2 -1.74 -3.81 -27.99
CA PRO A 2 -2.78 -4.83 -27.74
C PRO A 2 -3.90 -4.30 -26.82
N HIS A 3 -5.13 -4.80 -26.98
CA HIS A 3 -6.32 -4.33 -26.25
C HIS A 3 -6.13 -4.23 -24.73
N PHE A 4 -5.63 -5.28 -24.08
CA PHE A 4 -5.39 -5.30 -22.63
C PHE A 4 -4.29 -4.34 -22.17
N HIS A 5 -3.27 -4.11 -23.01
CA HIS A 5 -2.23 -3.11 -22.73
C HIS A 5 -2.84 -1.71 -22.66
N GLN A 6 -3.83 -1.41 -23.52
CA GLN A 6 -4.55 -0.14 -23.48
C GLN A 6 -5.41 -0.02 -22.21
N ILE A 7 -6.07 -1.10 -21.78
CA ILE A 7 -6.86 -1.10 -20.52
C ILE A 7 -5.97 -0.77 -19.32
N VAL A 8 -4.85 -1.46 -19.15
CA VAL A 8 -3.90 -1.22 -18.04
C VAL A 8 -3.35 0.20 -18.11
N THR A 9 -2.97 0.66 -19.30
CA THR A 9 -2.49 2.03 -19.51
C THR A 9 -3.55 3.07 -19.14
N ASN A 10 -4.81 2.86 -19.56
CA ASN A 10 -5.92 3.76 -19.25
C ASN A 10 -6.22 3.77 -17.75
N ALA A 11 -6.18 2.61 -17.09
CA ALA A 11 -6.36 2.50 -15.65
C ALA A 11 -5.31 3.34 -14.91
N LEU A 12 -4.02 3.11 -15.17
CA LEU A 12 -2.93 3.86 -14.53
C LEU A 12 -3.00 5.37 -14.83
N LYS A 13 -3.36 5.77 -16.05
CA LYS A 13 -3.55 7.20 -16.41
C LYS A 13 -4.67 7.91 -15.63
N LYS A 14 -5.66 7.18 -15.10
CA LYS A 14 -6.69 7.76 -14.21
C LYS A 14 -6.07 8.25 -12.89
N LEU A 15 -4.97 7.64 -12.45
CA LEU A 15 -4.26 7.95 -11.21
C LEU A 15 -3.35 9.17 -11.37
N LYS A 16 -3.93 10.32 -11.77
CA LYS A 16 -3.17 11.56 -12.02
C LYS A 16 -2.31 11.99 -10.84
N TYR A 17 -2.76 11.71 -9.61
CA TYR A 17 -1.97 11.94 -8.42
C TYR A 17 -0.69 11.10 -8.48
N ALA A 18 -0.77 9.78 -8.65
CA ALA A 18 0.38 8.88 -8.66
C ALA A 18 1.24 8.92 -9.94
N LYS A 19 1.01 9.90 -10.84
CA LYS A 19 1.63 9.93 -12.17
C LYS A 19 3.15 9.80 -12.13
N SER A 20 3.82 10.53 -11.24
CA SER A 20 5.27 10.48 -11.17
C SER A 20 5.80 9.12 -10.76
N PHE A 21 5.04 8.32 -10.00
CA PHE A 21 5.40 6.93 -9.72
C PHE A 21 5.04 6.02 -10.91
N THR A 22 3.83 6.15 -11.46
CA THR A 22 3.38 5.29 -12.57
C THR A 22 4.16 5.46 -13.86
N ASP A 23 4.71 6.65 -14.11
CA ASP A 23 5.56 6.91 -15.28
C ASP A 23 6.90 6.14 -15.23
N GLN A 24 7.35 5.71 -14.05
CA GLN A 24 8.60 4.99 -13.85
C GLN A 24 8.45 3.47 -14.04
N VAL A 25 7.23 2.96 -13.97
CA VAL A 25 6.96 1.53 -14.11
C VAL A 25 6.56 1.23 -15.55
N LYS A 26 7.32 0.35 -16.19
CA LYS A 26 7.09 -0.07 -17.56
C LYS A 26 6.10 -1.24 -17.58
N ILE A 27 5.08 -1.15 -18.42
CA ILE A 27 4.20 -2.29 -18.73
C ILE A 27 4.91 -3.19 -19.74
N VAL A 28 5.20 -4.43 -19.36
CA VAL A 28 5.88 -5.43 -20.20
C VAL A 28 4.86 -6.16 -21.07
N THR A 29 3.89 -6.81 -20.43
CA THR A 29 2.77 -7.49 -21.11
C THR A 29 1.47 -7.25 -20.36
N ALA A 30 0.35 -7.38 -21.07
CA ALA A 30 -0.97 -7.38 -20.47
C ALA A 30 -1.88 -8.31 -21.28
N GLN A 31 -2.59 -9.17 -20.58
CA GLN A 31 -3.57 -10.13 -21.07
C GLN A 31 -4.79 -10.10 -20.15
N LYS A 32 -5.85 -10.83 -20.49
CA LYS A 32 -7.01 -10.95 -19.61
C LYS A 32 -6.59 -11.60 -18.28
N GLY A 33 -6.74 -10.87 -17.18
CA GLY A 33 -6.41 -11.35 -15.84
C GLY A 33 -4.92 -11.41 -15.52
N VAL A 34 -4.02 -11.00 -16.41
CA VAL A 34 -2.57 -11.05 -16.18
C VAL A 34 -1.90 -9.79 -16.69
N ALA A 35 -1.06 -9.16 -15.89
CA ALA A 35 -0.23 -8.04 -16.33
C ALA A 35 1.15 -8.11 -15.69
N GLN A 36 2.15 -7.73 -16.48
CA GLN A 36 3.56 -7.81 -16.10
C GLN A 36 4.21 -6.44 -16.22
N PHE A 37 5.04 -6.10 -15.25
CA PHE A 37 5.66 -4.79 -15.13
C PHE A 37 7.15 -4.87 -14.78
N GLU A 38 7.88 -3.81 -15.10
CA GLU A 38 9.28 -3.62 -14.75
C GLU A 38 9.46 -2.27 -14.06
N LEU A 39 10.26 -2.25 -13.00
CA LEU A 39 10.69 -1.02 -12.33
C LEU A 39 12.18 -1.11 -12.03
N ARG A 40 12.93 -0.06 -12.37
CA ARG A 40 14.28 0.13 -11.85
C ARG A 40 14.19 0.84 -10.51
N LEU A 41 14.79 0.25 -9.47
CA LEU A 41 14.80 0.88 -8.15
C LEU A 41 15.72 2.10 -8.16
N GLU A 42 15.16 3.23 -7.76
CA GLU A 42 15.85 4.50 -7.64
C GLU A 42 15.79 4.96 -6.18
N LYS A 43 16.52 6.02 -5.86
CA LYS A 43 16.66 6.50 -4.47
C LYS A 43 15.30 6.80 -3.82
N GLU A 44 14.32 7.22 -4.60
CA GLU A 44 12.97 7.51 -4.09
C GLU A 44 12.11 6.28 -3.79
N HIS A 45 12.50 5.10 -4.30
CA HIS A 45 11.86 3.81 -4.01
C HIS A 45 12.48 3.12 -2.80
N CYS A 46 13.62 3.61 -2.32
CA CYS A 46 14.42 2.97 -1.30
C CYS A 46 14.31 3.67 0.06
N ASP A 47 14.55 2.88 1.12
CA ASP A 47 14.73 3.35 2.48
C ASP A 47 16.15 3.94 2.70
N LEU A 48 16.44 4.29 3.94
CA LEU A 48 17.76 4.83 4.33
C LEU A 48 18.87 3.78 4.30
N GLN A 49 18.54 2.48 4.27
CA GLN A 49 19.51 1.39 4.10
C GLN A 49 19.85 1.15 2.63
N GLY A 50 19.17 1.82 1.69
CA GLY A 50 19.38 1.64 0.26
C GLY A 50 18.70 0.39 -0.30
N THR A 51 17.70 -0.15 0.42
CA THR A 51 16.83 -1.24 -0.04
C THR A 51 15.44 -0.73 -0.37
N MET A 52 14.68 -1.43 -1.21
CA MET A 52 13.30 -1.07 -1.54
C MET A 52 12.48 -0.88 -0.26
N HIS A 53 11.94 0.32 -0.05
CA HIS A 53 11.08 0.62 1.08
C HIS A 53 9.79 -0.20 0.98
N ASN A 54 9.30 -0.76 2.08
CA ASN A 54 8.06 -1.56 2.10
C ASN A 54 6.86 -0.80 1.51
N GLY A 55 6.78 0.51 1.76
CA GLY A 55 5.81 1.40 1.14
C GLY A 55 5.81 1.42 -0.39
N THR A 56 6.97 1.23 -1.03
CA THR A 56 7.07 1.04 -2.49
C THR A 56 6.36 -0.25 -2.90
N ALA A 57 6.61 -1.35 -2.19
CA ALA A 57 5.95 -2.63 -2.45
C ALA A 57 4.43 -2.54 -2.24
N PHE A 58 3.97 -1.90 -1.16
CA PHE A 58 2.53 -1.69 -0.94
C PHE A 58 1.89 -0.83 -2.03
N THR A 59 2.60 0.19 -2.53
CA THR A 59 2.12 1.03 -3.63
C THR A 59 2.03 0.22 -4.92
N LEU A 60 3.03 -0.62 -5.21
CA LEU A 60 3.01 -1.54 -6.34
C LEU A 60 1.82 -2.51 -6.24
N ILE A 61 1.69 -3.19 -5.09
CA ILE A 61 0.60 -4.13 -4.82
C ILE A 61 -0.73 -3.43 -5.04
N ASP A 62 -1.01 -2.30 -4.38
CA ASP A 62 -2.31 -1.66 -4.47
C ASP A 62 -2.65 -1.15 -5.88
N LEU A 63 -1.75 -0.36 -6.49
CA LEU A 63 -2.03 0.29 -7.78
C LEU A 63 -2.05 -0.71 -8.95
N TYR A 64 -1.09 -1.63 -8.98
CA TYR A 64 -0.90 -2.50 -10.14
C TYR A 64 -1.79 -3.73 -10.08
N THR A 65 -2.14 -4.24 -8.90
CA THR A 65 -3.19 -5.27 -8.83
C THR A 65 -4.56 -4.71 -9.23
N TRP A 66 -4.86 -3.45 -8.88
CA TRP A 66 -6.07 -2.78 -9.37
C TRP A 66 -6.05 -2.65 -10.90
N ALA A 67 -4.93 -2.22 -11.48
CA ALA A 67 -4.79 -2.12 -12.93
C ALA A 67 -4.91 -3.49 -13.64
N THR A 68 -4.35 -4.55 -13.05
CA THR A 68 -4.53 -5.93 -13.54
C THR A 68 -5.99 -6.37 -13.45
N ALA A 69 -6.68 -6.10 -12.32
CA ALA A 69 -8.09 -6.43 -12.17
C ALA A 69 -8.96 -5.74 -13.22
N CYS A 70 -8.66 -4.50 -13.61
CA CYS A 70 -9.39 -3.82 -14.69
C CYS A 70 -9.39 -4.59 -16.03
N THR A 71 -8.49 -5.53 -16.26
CA THR A 71 -8.50 -6.39 -17.47
C THR A 71 -9.63 -7.44 -17.47
N LEU A 72 -10.29 -7.65 -16.32
CA LEU A 72 -11.41 -8.58 -16.17
C LEU A 72 -12.79 -7.91 -16.25
N TYR A 73 -12.85 -6.59 -16.20
CA TYR A 73 -14.10 -5.83 -16.02
C TYR A 73 -14.22 -4.64 -16.97
N ASP A 74 -15.44 -4.09 -17.10
CA ASP A 74 -15.71 -2.96 -17.98
C ASP A 74 -15.08 -1.65 -17.49
N GLU A 75 -14.79 -0.75 -18.46
CA GLU A 75 -14.30 0.62 -18.23
C GLU A 75 -15.36 1.47 -17.47
N GLY A 76 -15.43 1.29 -16.16
CA GLY A 76 -16.41 1.95 -15.30
C GLY A 76 -16.57 1.27 -13.94
N THR A 77 -16.16 0.00 -13.86
CA THR A 77 -16.14 -0.74 -12.60
C THR A 77 -15.22 -0.04 -11.61
N SER A 78 -15.80 0.35 -10.48
CA SER A 78 -15.08 0.99 -9.38
C SER A 78 -14.79 -0.04 -8.30
N PHE A 79 -13.59 0.01 -7.74
CA PHE A 79 -13.14 -0.94 -6.75
C PHE A 79 -12.81 -0.23 -5.42
N THR A 80 -12.93 -0.98 -4.33
CA THR A 80 -12.35 -0.64 -3.04
C THR A 80 -11.65 -1.87 -2.47
N SER A 81 -10.54 -1.67 -1.77
CA SER A 81 -9.84 -2.76 -1.09
C SER A 81 -10.71 -3.35 0.02
N LEU A 82 -10.73 -4.68 0.14
CA LEU A 82 -11.22 -5.42 1.31
C LEU A 82 -10.05 -5.96 2.13
N ASN A 83 -8.98 -6.37 1.46
CA ASN A 83 -7.77 -6.90 2.08
C ASN A 83 -6.55 -6.59 1.21
N ILE A 84 -5.45 -6.13 1.82
CA ILE A 84 -4.12 -6.08 1.20
C ILE A 84 -3.16 -6.81 2.12
N GLU A 85 -2.35 -7.71 1.58
CA GLU A 85 -1.34 -8.46 2.31
C GLU A 85 -0.02 -8.43 1.53
N ALA A 86 1.10 -8.35 2.24
CA ALA A 86 2.43 -8.49 1.65
C ALA A 86 3.33 -9.33 2.56
N ARG A 87 4.06 -10.27 1.95
CA ARG A 87 5.13 -11.06 2.57
C ARG A 87 6.46 -10.67 1.93
N PHE A 88 7.40 -10.20 2.74
CA PHE A 88 8.71 -9.74 2.32
C PHE A 88 9.73 -10.86 2.54
N LEU A 89 10.29 -11.37 1.46
CA LEU A 89 11.13 -12.58 1.46
C LEU A 89 12.62 -12.26 1.28
N ALA A 90 12.92 -11.21 0.52
CA ALA A 90 14.29 -10.77 0.28
C ALA A 90 14.36 -9.26 0.00
N PRO A 91 15.44 -8.56 0.41
CA PRO A 91 15.62 -7.16 0.11
C PRO A 91 15.97 -6.95 -1.37
N ALA A 92 15.62 -5.79 -1.90
CA ALA A 92 15.97 -5.37 -3.26
C ALA A 92 16.82 -4.10 -3.19
N ALA A 93 18.07 -4.17 -3.63
CA ALA A 93 19.02 -3.07 -3.51
C ALA A 93 18.74 -1.92 -4.51
N LEU A 94 19.11 -0.70 -4.13
CA LEU A 94 19.11 0.46 -5.00
C LEU A 94 19.80 0.14 -6.35
N GLY A 95 19.15 0.48 -7.45
CA GLY A 95 19.64 0.25 -8.80
C GLY A 95 19.29 -1.11 -9.40
N SER A 96 18.76 -2.06 -8.61
CA SER A 96 18.28 -3.33 -9.16
C SER A 96 17.04 -3.12 -10.04
N GLU A 97 16.86 -4.01 -11.00
CA GLU A 97 15.62 -4.09 -11.77
C GLU A 97 14.72 -5.16 -11.14
N ILE A 98 13.48 -4.78 -10.85
CA ILE A 98 12.46 -5.72 -10.40
C ILE A 98 11.48 -6.03 -11.53
N PHE A 99 11.06 -7.28 -11.58
CA PHE A 99 9.99 -7.78 -12.44
C PHE A 99 8.76 -8.07 -11.59
N ILE A 100 7.59 -7.64 -12.04
CA ILE A 100 6.34 -7.74 -11.28
C ILE A 100 5.37 -8.55 -12.11
N ASP A 101 4.94 -9.70 -11.60
CA ASP A 101 3.95 -10.56 -12.23
C ASP A 101 2.65 -10.51 -11.42
N SER A 102 1.58 -9.99 -12.03
CA SER A 102 0.29 -9.80 -11.37
C SER A 102 -0.80 -10.60 -12.06
N ARG A 103 -1.58 -11.34 -11.26
CA ARG A 103 -2.58 -12.31 -11.73
C ARG A 103 -3.90 -12.07 -10.99
N ALA A 104 -4.93 -11.69 -11.73
CA ALA A 104 -6.27 -11.43 -11.23
C ALA A 104 -7.21 -12.60 -11.57
N ALA A 105 -8.03 -12.97 -10.59
CA ALA A 105 -9.11 -13.94 -10.71
C ALA A 105 -10.44 -13.29 -10.31
N ASP A 106 -11.47 -13.57 -11.11
CA ASP A 106 -12.87 -13.26 -10.80
C ASP A 106 -13.64 -14.58 -10.66
N PRO A 107 -13.91 -15.03 -9.42
CA PRO A 107 -14.72 -16.22 -9.19
C PRO A 107 -16.22 -15.99 -9.38
N GLY A 108 -16.63 -14.75 -9.74
CA GLY A 108 -18.02 -14.31 -9.83
C GLY A 108 -18.47 -13.51 -8.61
N GLY A 109 -19.58 -12.78 -8.76
CA GLY A 109 -20.17 -11.97 -7.70
C GLY A 109 -19.68 -10.51 -7.74
N ARG A 110 -19.16 -10.00 -6.61
CA ARG A 110 -18.71 -8.59 -6.46
C ARG A 110 -17.29 -8.47 -5.92
N THR A 111 -16.48 -9.52 -6.04
CA THR A 111 -15.13 -9.54 -5.47
C THR A 111 -14.11 -9.99 -6.52
N ALA A 112 -13.02 -9.23 -6.65
CA ALA A 112 -11.85 -9.62 -7.43
C ALA A 112 -10.72 -10.04 -6.47
N PHE A 113 -10.01 -11.11 -6.82
CA PHE A 113 -8.82 -11.56 -6.10
C PHE A 113 -7.62 -11.36 -7.00
N VAL A 114 -6.57 -10.74 -6.48
CA VAL A 114 -5.35 -10.52 -7.27
C VAL A 114 -4.13 -10.90 -6.44
N GLU A 115 -3.25 -11.65 -7.06
CA GLU A 115 -1.94 -11.99 -6.55
C GLU A 115 -0.87 -11.22 -7.32
N MET A 116 0.24 -10.94 -6.64
CA MET A 116 1.39 -10.27 -7.23
C MET A 116 2.67 -10.86 -6.66
N ASP A 117 3.58 -11.29 -7.53
CA ASP A 117 4.96 -11.56 -7.14
C ASP A 117 5.85 -10.43 -7.67
N ILE A 118 6.69 -9.89 -6.80
CA ILE A 118 7.77 -8.96 -7.15
C ILE A 118 9.06 -9.76 -7.07
N LEU A 119 9.77 -9.85 -8.18
CA LEU A 119 10.97 -10.65 -8.35
C LEU A 119 12.17 -9.76 -8.70
N ASP A 120 13.36 -10.19 -8.32
CA ASP A 120 14.58 -9.65 -8.92
C ASP A 120 14.62 -10.10 -10.39
N LYS A 121 14.73 -9.16 -11.32
CA LYS A 121 14.65 -9.44 -12.75
C LYS A 121 15.81 -10.33 -13.23
N THR A 122 16.97 -10.25 -12.57
CA THR A 122 18.17 -10.98 -12.97
C THR A 122 18.18 -12.38 -12.36
N THR A 123 17.97 -12.48 -11.05
CA THR A 123 18.08 -13.76 -10.33
C THR A 123 16.78 -14.57 -10.35
N GLN A 124 15.65 -13.94 -10.71
CA GLN A 124 14.30 -14.51 -10.60
C GLN A 124 13.92 -14.90 -9.17
N GLN A 125 14.65 -14.41 -8.16
CA GLN A 125 14.29 -14.60 -6.76
C GLN A 125 13.03 -13.78 -6.44
N ILE A 126 12.06 -14.41 -5.77
CA ILE A 126 10.90 -13.70 -5.25
C ILE A 126 11.33 -12.82 -4.07
N LEU A 127 11.09 -11.52 -4.21
CA LEU A 127 11.41 -10.50 -3.21
C LEU A 127 10.21 -10.22 -2.31
N VAL A 128 9.02 -10.09 -2.91
CA VAL A 128 7.76 -9.81 -2.21
C VAL A 128 6.63 -10.61 -2.84
N GLN A 129 5.75 -11.18 -2.01
CA GLN A 129 4.48 -11.76 -2.45
C GLN A 129 3.33 -10.93 -1.89
N GLY A 130 2.46 -10.42 -2.76
CA GLY A 130 1.32 -9.59 -2.40
C GLY A 130 0.00 -10.25 -2.77
N THR A 131 -1.03 -9.98 -1.97
CA THR A 131 -2.42 -10.28 -2.34
C THR A 131 -3.29 -9.04 -2.14
N HIS A 132 -4.28 -8.87 -3.01
CA HIS A 132 -5.26 -7.78 -2.95
C HIS A 132 -6.64 -8.34 -3.28
N THR A 133 -7.53 -8.28 -2.30
CA THR A 133 -8.95 -8.56 -2.49
C THR A 133 -9.70 -7.24 -2.63
N MET A 134 -10.43 -7.08 -3.73
CA MET A 134 -11.16 -5.85 -4.04
C MET A 134 -12.66 -6.12 -4.17
N PHE A 135 -13.47 -5.20 -3.66
CA PHE A 135 -14.93 -5.21 -3.82
C PHE A 135 -15.36 -4.25 -4.92
N MET A 136 -16.26 -4.71 -5.79
CA MET A 136 -16.88 -3.92 -6.85
C MET A 136 -18.02 -3.06 -6.31
N LEU A 137 -17.91 -1.75 -6.49
CA LEU A 137 -18.95 -0.78 -6.17
C LEU A 137 -19.95 -0.71 -7.32
N SER A 138 -21.24 -0.93 -7.04
CA SER A 138 -22.29 -0.87 -8.08
C SER A 138 -22.66 0.57 -8.43
N SER A 139 -22.98 0.82 -9.69
CA SER A 139 -23.47 2.11 -10.22
C SER A 139 -24.83 2.57 -9.67
N ARG A 140 -25.55 1.72 -8.90
CA ARG A 140 -26.85 2.09 -8.29
C ARG A 140 -26.74 2.99 -7.05
N ASP A 141 -25.56 3.09 -6.45
CA ASP A 141 -25.30 4.12 -5.45
C ASP A 141 -24.83 5.37 -6.18
N GLY A 142 -25.73 6.34 -6.40
CA GLY A 142 -25.55 7.57 -7.19
C GLY A 142 -24.44 8.55 -6.73
N ARG A 143 -23.26 8.05 -6.38
CA ARG A 143 -22.08 8.82 -6.03
C ARG A 143 -21.37 9.21 -7.31
N LYS A 144 -21.73 10.38 -7.85
CA LYS A 144 -20.93 11.05 -8.87
C LYS A 144 -19.51 11.23 -8.32
N SER A 145 -18.53 10.61 -8.98
CA SER A 145 -17.12 10.85 -8.75
C SER A 145 -16.79 12.29 -9.15
N GLY A 146 -16.81 13.19 -8.18
CA GLY A 146 -16.38 14.58 -8.34
C GLY A 146 -14.88 14.62 -8.63
N GLY A 147 -14.53 14.64 -9.92
CA GLY A 147 -13.17 14.83 -10.38
C GLY A 147 -12.72 16.27 -10.12
N VAL A 148 -12.01 16.49 -9.02
CA VAL A 148 -11.24 17.73 -8.83
C VAL A 148 -9.81 17.47 -9.29
N ALA A 149 -9.36 18.20 -10.31
CA ALA A 149 -7.98 18.18 -10.75
C ALA A 149 -7.10 18.88 -9.70
N CYS A 150 -6.13 18.17 -9.13
CA CYS A 150 -5.11 18.76 -8.28
C CYS A 150 -3.75 18.67 -9.01
N HIS A 151 -3.12 19.82 -9.20
CA HIS A 151 -1.75 19.93 -9.69
C HIS A 151 -0.81 20.05 -8.49
N SER A 152 -0.16 18.97 -8.08
CA SER A 152 0.95 19.03 -7.13
C SER A 152 2.21 18.43 -7.77
N ARG A 153 3.19 19.28 -8.07
CA ARG A 153 4.55 18.88 -8.41
C ARG A 153 5.23 18.38 -7.13
N THR A 154 5.69 17.12 -7.08
CA THR A 154 6.54 16.68 -5.96
C THR A 154 7.52 15.57 -6.37
N LYS A 155 8.76 15.70 -5.89
CA LYS A 155 9.99 14.98 -6.27
C LYS A 155 10.43 13.88 -5.27
N SER A 156 9.51 13.37 -4.45
CA SER A 156 9.71 12.14 -3.66
C SER A 156 8.39 11.79 -2.99
N TRP A 157 7.83 10.61 -3.30
CA TRP A 157 6.47 10.21 -2.88
C TRP A 157 6.39 9.62 -1.48
N ILE A 158 7.51 9.07 -0.98
CA ILE A 158 7.61 8.41 0.32
C ILE A 158 8.14 9.36 1.41
N ALA A 159 8.55 10.59 1.05
CA ALA A 159 9.13 11.53 1.99
C ALA A 159 8.13 12.05 3.05
N SER A 160 8.62 12.12 4.28
CA SER A 160 8.04 12.60 5.56
C SER A 160 7.27 13.93 5.57
N ARG A 161 7.15 14.60 4.43
CA ARG A 161 6.53 15.92 4.30
C ARG A 161 5.03 15.86 3.97
N PHE A 162 4.48 14.67 3.72
CA PHE A 162 3.06 14.44 3.42
C PHE A 162 2.21 14.10 4.64
N PHE A 163 2.83 13.58 5.70
CA PHE A 163 2.10 13.14 6.89
C PHE A 163 2.16 14.22 7.95
N ARG A 164 1.21 15.16 7.95
CA ARG A 164 0.94 16.02 9.13
C ARG A 164 0.27 15.21 10.24
N VAL A 165 0.89 14.09 10.60
CA VAL A 165 0.41 13.18 11.62
C VAL A 165 0.83 13.72 12.98
N LYS A 166 -0.13 13.87 13.88
CA LYS A 166 0.09 14.31 15.24
C LYS A 166 0.16 13.09 16.16
N LEU A 167 1.29 12.91 16.85
CA LEU A 167 1.36 11.98 17.97
C LEU A 167 0.51 12.53 19.12
N ILE A 168 -0.45 11.73 19.61
CA ILE A 168 -1.33 12.08 20.74
C ILE A 168 -0.75 11.56 22.05
N SER A 169 -0.35 10.29 22.06
CA SER A 169 0.22 9.64 23.24
C SER A 169 1.09 8.46 22.81
N CYS A 170 2.13 8.17 23.58
CA CYS A 170 2.94 6.96 23.47
C CYS A 170 3.26 6.48 24.89
N LYS A 171 2.63 5.40 25.33
CA LYS A 171 2.82 4.81 26.66
C LYS A 171 2.45 3.33 26.64
N ASP A 172 3.07 2.54 27.50
CA ASP A 172 2.69 1.14 27.74
C ASP A 172 2.54 0.31 26.45
N GLN A 173 3.53 0.41 25.54
CA GLN A 173 3.52 -0.30 24.24
C GLN A 173 2.35 0.06 23.31
N VAL A 174 1.70 1.20 23.54
CA VAL A 174 0.61 1.73 22.71
C VAL A 174 0.94 3.17 22.28
N ALA A 175 0.74 3.46 21.00
CA ALA A 175 0.81 4.83 20.49
C ALA A 175 -0.46 5.20 19.74
N GLN A 176 -0.92 6.43 19.96
CA GLN A 176 -2.06 7.00 19.26
C GLN A 176 -1.60 8.17 18.40
N PHE A 177 -2.06 8.18 17.16
CA PHE A 177 -1.75 9.21 16.18
C PHE A 177 -3.03 9.76 15.55
N GLU A 178 -3.01 11.03 15.17
CA GLU A 178 -4.12 11.69 14.47
C GLU A 178 -3.67 12.15 13.10
N LEU A 179 -4.51 11.91 12.08
CA LEU A 179 -4.31 12.43 10.73
C LEU A 179 -5.62 13.00 10.19
N GLN A 180 -5.57 14.24 9.71
CA GLN A 180 -6.62 14.76 8.85
C GLN A 180 -6.38 14.31 7.41
N LEU A 181 -7.41 13.73 6.78
CA LEU A 181 -7.31 13.24 5.42
C LEU A 181 -7.35 14.39 4.41
N GLU A 182 -6.26 14.54 3.69
CA GLU A 182 -6.11 15.46 2.57
C GLU A 182 -6.09 14.68 1.25
N LYS A 183 -6.19 15.40 0.14
CA LYS A 183 -6.28 14.78 -1.18
C LYS A 183 -5.13 13.80 -1.51
N PRO A 184 -3.86 14.03 -1.11
CA PRO A 184 -2.77 13.08 -1.33
C PRO A 184 -2.97 11.72 -0.63
N HIS A 185 -3.76 11.65 0.45
CA HIS A 185 -4.04 10.41 1.17
C HIS A 185 -5.17 9.60 0.51
N CYS A 186 -5.90 10.19 -0.44
CA CYS A 186 -7.14 9.64 -0.95
C CYS A 186 -7.01 9.06 -2.36
N ASN A 187 -7.81 8.03 -2.63
CA ASN A 187 -8.00 7.44 -3.95
C ASN A 187 -8.97 8.25 -4.83
N LEU A 188 -9.30 7.70 -6.01
CA LEU A 188 -10.26 8.28 -6.95
C LEU A 188 -11.68 8.46 -6.38
N ASN A 189 -12.04 7.70 -5.34
CA ASN A 189 -13.33 7.78 -4.64
C ASN A 189 -13.31 8.79 -3.48
N ASN A 190 -12.26 9.62 -3.36
CA ASN A 190 -12.06 10.56 -2.25
C ASN A 190 -12.13 9.87 -0.88
N SER A 191 -11.61 8.65 -0.80
CA SER A 191 -11.45 7.90 0.44
C SER A 191 -10.00 7.52 0.67
N LEU A 192 -9.60 7.29 1.92
CA LEU A 192 -8.25 6.80 2.27
C LEU A 192 -7.84 5.65 1.34
N HIS A 193 -6.70 5.82 0.66
CA HIS A 193 -6.19 4.87 -0.30
C HIS A 193 -5.71 3.59 0.40
N GLY A 194 -5.91 2.41 -0.20
CA GLY A 194 -5.50 1.13 0.39
C GLY A 194 -4.00 1.08 0.70
N GLY A 195 -3.18 1.41 -0.29
CA GLY A 195 -1.73 1.53 -0.21
C GLY A 195 -1.26 2.63 0.73
N MET A 196 -2.07 3.69 0.92
CA MET A 196 -1.77 4.71 1.92
C MET A 196 -2.00 4.17 3.34
N ALA A 197 -3.09 3.44 3.56
CA ALA A 197 -3.37 2.83 4.85
C ALA A 197 -2.29 1.81 5.25
N THR A 198 -1.83 0.97 4.32
CA THR A 198 -0.75 0.00 4.60
C THR A 198 0.58 0.69 4.90
N VAL A 199 0.92 1.78 4.19
CA VAL A 199 2.09 2.62 4.50
C VAL A 199 2.00 3.22 5.91
N LEU A 200 0.83 3.76 6.28
CA LEU A 200 0.61 4.32 7.62
C LEU A 200 0.77 3.24 8.69
N ILE A 201 0.20 2.05 8.48
CA ILE A 201 0.34 0.91 9.38
C ILE A 201 1.84 0.59 9.55
N ASP A 202 2.54 0.26 8.46
CA ASP A 202 3.96 -0.15 8.51
C ASP A 202 4.84 0.90 9.20
N LEU A 203 4.70 2.17 8.84
CA LEU A 203 5.52 3.25 9.38
C LEU A 203 5.32 3.43 10.88
N TYR A 204 4.06 3.50 11.33
CA TYR A 204 3.76 3.84 12.72
C TYR A 204 3.82 2.63 13.67
N THR A 205 3.59 1.40 13.19
CA THR A 205 3.91 0.21 13.98
C THR A 205 5.41 -0.01 14.10
N CYS A 206 6.20 0.20 13.03
CA CYS A 206 7.67 0.20 13.12
C CYS A 206 8.20 1.29 14.05
N ALA A 207 7.65 2.50 13.99
CA ALA A 207 8.04 3.60 14.88
C ALA A 207 7.75 3.27 16.35
N LEU A 208 6.60 2.64 16.63
CA LEU A 208 6.26 2.16 17.97
C LEU A 208 7.19 1.02 18.40
N LEU A 209 7.47 0.04 17.54
CA LEU A 209 8.38 -1.08 17.86
C LEU A 209 9.74 -0.59 18.37
N LYS A 210 10.28 0.50 17.81
CA LYS A 210 11.52 1.12 18.30
C LYS A 210 11.49 1.50 19.78
N THR A 211 10.33 1.80 20.36
CA THR A 211 10.23 2.18 21.77
C THR A 211 10.32 1.00 22.74
N ALA A 212 10.25 -0.24 22.25
CA ALA A 212 10.31 -1.45 23.08
C ALA A 212 11.74 -2.03 23.22
N TYR A 213 12.74 -1.43 22.57
CA TYR A 213 14.11 -1.94 22.56
C TYR A 213 15.08 -0.85 23.02
N GLU A 214 15.95 -1.18 23.98
CA GLU A 214 16.92 -0.24 24.57
C GLU A 214 18.13 0.01 23.66
N LYS A 215 18.44 -0.95 22.78
CA LYS A 215 19.57 -0.89 21.84
C LYS A 215 19.11 -0.42 20.48
N ASN A 216 20.05 0.10 19.70
CA ASN A 216 19.83 0.43 18.30
C ASN A 216 19.57 -0.87 17.50
N VAL A 217 18.30 -1.24 17.35
CA VAL A 217 17.85 -2.38 16.57
C VAL A 217 17.20 -1.88 15.29
N LEU A 218 17.45 -2.60 14.21
CA LEU A 218 16.66 -2.45 12.99
C LEU A 218 15.50 -3.43 12.99
N PHE A 219 14.45 -3.05 12.27
CA PHE A 219 13.30 -3.91 12.03
C PHE A 219 13.19 -4.16 10.55
N SER A 220 12.98 -5.42 10.19
CA SER A 220 12.64 -5.80 8.82
C SER A 220 11.25 -6.44 8.85
N THR A 221 10.25 -5.75 8.29
CA THR A 221 8.89 -6.31 8.15
C THR A 221 8.96 -7.56 7.28
N THR A 222 8.51 -8.70 7.79
CA THR A 222 8.40 -9.94 7.01
C THR A 222 6.99 -10.16 6.49
N GLU A 223 5.98 -9.63 7.18
CA GLU A 223 4.59 -9.74 6.79
C GLU A 223 3.79 -8.54 7.29
N LEU A 224 2.89 -8.03 6.46
CA LEU A 224 1.88 -7.06 6.85
C LEU A 224 0.55 -7.39 6.18
N LYS A 225 -0.52 -7.28 6.95
CA LYS A 225 -1.89 -7.45 6.49
C LYS A 225 -2.75 -6.27 6.91
N ALA A 226 -3.54 -5.74 5.97
CA ALA A 226 -4.53 -4.70 6.21
C ALA A 226 -5.91 -5.16 5.76
N ARG A 227 -6.88 -5.15 6.67
CA ARG A 227 -8.29 -5.46 6.43
C ARG A 227 -9.10 -4.17 6.46
N PHE A 228 -9.90 -3.95 5.42
CA PHE A 228 -10.69 -2.72 5.26
C PHE A 228 -12.15 -3.01 5.61
N LEU A 229 -12.62 -2.42 6.70
CA LEU A 229 -13.96 -2.60 7.26
C LEU A 229 -14.89 -1.41 6.95
N GLY A 230 -14.30 -0.23 6.72
CA GLY A 230 -15.02 1.00 6.45
C GLY A 230 -14.16 1.99 5.65
N ALA A 231 -14.79 3.05 5.16
CA ALA A 231 -14.12 4.07 4.38
C ALA A 231 -14.02 5.38 5.18
N ALA A 232 -12.79 5.91 5.33
CA ALA A 232 -12.57 7.30 5.71
C ALA A 232 -12.62 8.19 4.47
N LYS A 233 -13.31 9.32 4.52
CA LYS A 233 -13.49 10.27 3.41
C LYS A 233 -12.50 11.42 3.49
N LEU A 234 -12.27 12.07 2.35
CA LEU A 234 -11.53 13.32 2.28
C LEU A 234 -12.11 14.35 3.27
N GLY A 235 -11.25 14.93 4.11
CA GLY A 235 -11.64 15.86 5.16
C GLY A 235 -11.91 15.20 6.52
N ASP A 236 -12.18 13.88 6.56
CA ASP A 236 -12.34 13.16 7.82
C ASP A 236 -11.02 13.19 8.60
N THR A 237 -11.14 13.09 9.92
CA THR A 237 -9.98 12.88 10.79
C THR A 237 -9.98 11.43 11.26
N ILE A 238 -8.87 10.74 11.04
CA ILE A 238 -8.67 9.37 11.51
C ILE A 238 -7.80 9.36 12.77
N LEU A 239 -8.08 8.41 13.65
CA LEU A 239 -7.24 8.03 14.78
C LEU A 239 -6.55 6.72 14.43
N MET A 240 -5.24 6.64 14.58
CA MET A 240 -4.45 5.43 14.37
C MET A 240 -3.93 4.97 15.72
N GLU A 241 -4.37 3.79 16.16
CA GLU A 241 -3.98 3.19 17.44
C GLU A 241 -3.05 2.02 17.19
N ALA A 242 -1.75 2.26 17.30
CA ALA A 242 -0.72 1.25 17.20
C ALA A 242 -0.50 0.58 18.57
N ARG A 243 -0.26 -0.73 18.56
CA ARG A 243 0.06 -1.51 19.76
C ARG A 243 1.10 -2.59 19.46
N ILE A 244 2.08 -2.76 20.35
CA ILE A 244 3.00 -3.91 20.29
C ILE A 244 2.30 -5.06 21.02
N THR A 245 2.04 -6.14 20.31
CA THR A 245 1.43 -7.33 20.91
C THR A 245 2.49 -8.24 21.52
N ARG A 246 3.70 -8.24 20.95
CA ARG A 246 4.87 -8.96 21.51
C ARG A 246 6.18 -8.40 20.99
N ALA A 247 7.07 -7.98 21.90
CA ALA A 247 8.46 -7.61 21.60
C ALA A 247 9.40 -8.79 21.93
N GLY A 248 9.64 -9.68 20.95
CA GLY A 248 10.57 -10.80 21.12
C GLY A 248 12.02 -10.44 20.79
N ARG A 249 12.95 -11.37 21.06
CA ARG A 249 14.39 -11.18 20.75
C ARG A 249 14.70 -11.21 19.25
N THR A 250 13.95 -11.99 18.49
CA THR A 250 14.18 -12.23 17.04
C THR A 250 13.01 -11.79 16.19
N VAL A 251 11.79 -11.87 16.72
CA VAL A 251 10.56 -11.50 16.02
C VAL A 251 9.73 -10.63 16.96
N ALA A 252 9.17 -9.56 16.41
CA ALA A 252 8.23 -8.67 17.07
C ALA A 252 6.91 -8.63 16.29
N PHE A 253 5.83 -8.43 17.03
CA PHE A 253 4.47 -8.36 16.51
C PHE A 253 3.84 -7.04 16.96
N ALA A 254 3.24 -6.33 16.00
CA ALA A 254 2.54 -5.10 16.24
C ALA A 254 1.25 -5.07 15.42
N GLU A 255 0.28 -4.31 15.90
CA GLU A 255 -1.02 -4.15 15.26
C GLU A 255 -1.40 -2.67 15.25
N MET A 256 -2.29 -2.29 14.34
CA MET A 256 -2.85 -0.95 14.28
C MET A 256 -4.30 -0.97 13.86
N ASP A 257 -5.15 -0.31 14.64
CA ASP A 257 -6.50 0.04 14.19
C ASP A 257 -6.49 1.47 13.67
N ILE A 258 -7.05 1.69 12.47
CA ILE A 258 -7.38 3.02 11.96
C ILE A 258 -8.88 3.22 12.17
N LEU A 259 -9.24 4.22 12.97
CA LEU A 259 -10.60 4.52 13.35
C LEU A 259 -11.04 5.89 12.83
N ASP A 260 -12.34 6.04 12.62
CA ASP A 260 -12.95 7.36 12.50
C ASP A 260 -12.87 8.09 13.85
N LYS A 261 -12.31 9.31 13.89
CA LYS A 261 -12.07 10.02 15.15
C LYS A 261 -13.36 10.32 15.92
N THR A 262 -14.46 10.61 15.21
CA THR A 262 -15.74 11.05 15.76
C THR A 262 -16.56 9.88 16.27
N THR A 263 -16.76 8.88 15.43
CA THR A 263 -17.63 7.73 15.69
C THR A 263 -16.92 6.58 16.39
N LYS A 264 -15.58 6.59 16.42
CA LYS A 264 -14.73 5.51 16.95
C LYS A 264 -14.95 4.16 16.27
N LYS A 265 -15.55 4.14 15.08
CA LYS A 265 -15.67 2.92 14.28
C LYS A 265 -14.31 2.57 13.69
N ILE A 266 -13.94 1.29 13.79
CA ILE A 266 -12.75 0.74 13.14
C ILE A 266 -13.00 0.71 11.63
N LEU A 267 -12.10 1.34 10.87
CA LEU A 267 -12.15 1.45 9.41
C LEU A 267 -11.14 0.51 8.76
N VAL A 268 -9.94 0.39 9.34
CA VAL A 268 -8.89 -0.51 8.87
C VAL A 268 -8.25 -1.21 10.07
N GLN A 269 -7.95 -2.50 9.94
CA GLN A 269 -7.15 -3.25 10.91
C GLN A 269 -5.88 -3.74 10.25
N GLY A 270 -4.75 -3.43 10.86
CA GLY A 270 -3.41 -3.76 10.41
C GLY A 270 -2.71 -4.70 11.38
N THR A 271 -2.02 -5.71 10.86
CA THR A 271 -1.08 -6.55 11.63
C THR A 271 0.27 -6.56 10.95
N GLN A 272 1.34 -6.52 11.72
CA GLN A 272 2.72 -6.52 11.25
C GLN A 272 3.55 -7.54 12.04
N THR A 273 4.29 -8.36 11.29
CA THR A 273 5.36 -9.21 11.82
C THR A 273 6.69 -8.65 11.34
N ALA A 274 7.61 -8.38 12.27
CA ALA A 274 8.92 -7.84 11.96
C ALA A 274 10.04 -8.68 12.58
N LEU A 275 11.10 -8.93 11.82
CA LEU A 275 12.36 -9.42 12.35
C LEU A 275 13.08 -8.31 13.09
N VAL A 276 13.61 -8.65 14.26
CA VAL A 276 14.50 -7.80 15.03
C VAL A 276 15.92 -8.12 14.59
N VAL A 277 16.58 -7.14 13.98
CA VAL A 277 17.95 -7.25 13.49
C VAL A 277 18.84 -6.43 14.42
N PRO A 278 19.60 -7.08 15.33
CA PRO A 278 20.59 -6.39 16.15
C PRO A 278 21.61 -5.71 15.24
N GLN A 279 21.95 -4.45 15.51
CA GLN A 279 23.14 -3.85 14.90
C GLN A 279 24.36 -4.26 15.73
N GLU A 280 25.40 -4.76 15.04
CA GLU A 280 26.73 -5.01 15.61
C GLU A 280 27.41 -3.71 16.04
#